data_AF-A0A1K1QPD9-F1
#
_entry.id   AF-A0A1K1QPD9-F1
#
_cell.length_a   1.000
_cell.length_b   1.000
_cell.length_c   1.000
_cell.angle_alpha   90.00
_cell.angle_beta   90.00
_cell.angle_gamma   90.00
#
_symmetry.space_group_name_H-M   'P 1'
#
loop_
_entity.id
_entity.type
_entity.pdbx_description
1 polymer ?
#
loop_
_entity_poly.entity_id
_entity_poly.type
_entity_poly.pdbx_seq_one_letter_code
_entity_poly.pdbx_strand_id
1 'polypeptide(L)' 'MFEGIFDKNMLIFNSAWDQNANKLENYYDIRVIQKQLIISGLEPSTKAYENSTGPASIIIIDPDDNPILLDYHI' A
#
# COMPACT_ATOMS: atom_id res chain seq x y z
N MET A 1 2.62 1.11 -18.75
CA MET A 1 4.09 1.29 -18.68
C MET A 1 4.30 2.56 -17.88
N PHE A 2 4.65 2.45 -16.60
CA PHE A 2 4.78 3.59 -15.66
C PHE A 2 6.23 4.07 -15.60
N GLU A 3 6.84 4.34 -16.76
CA GLU A 3 8.16 4.97 -16.79
C GLU A 3 8.02 6.48 -16.63
N GLY A 4 8.65 7.04 -15.60
CA GLY A 4 8.83 8.49 -15.43
C GLY A 4 7.98 9.21 -14.39
N ILE A 5 7.25 8.50 -13.51
CA ILE A 5 6.44 9.16 -12.46
C ILE A 5 7.19 9.27 -11.12
N PHE A 6 8.21 8.43 -10.86
CA PHE A 6 8.91 8.39 -9.58
C PHE A 6 10.43 8.30 -9.77
N ASP A 7 11.16 9.29 -9.24
CA ASP A 7 12.64 9.40 -9.28
C ASP A 7 13.37 8.31 -8.48
N LYS A 8 12.64 7.50 -7.71
CA LYS A 8 13.15 6.37 -6.93
C LYS A 8 12.33 5.12 -7.21
N ASN A 9 12.96 3.95 -7.10
CA ASN A 9 12.30 2.66 -7.24
C ASN A 9 11.10 2.60 -6.29
N MET A 10 9.90 2.37 -6.83
CA MET A 10 8.68 2.21 -6.06
C MET A 10 8.29 0.74 -6.01
N LEU A 11 8.21 0.18 -4.81
CA LEU A 11 7.67 -1.16 -4.60
C LEU A 11 6.16 -1.07 -4.46
N ILE A 12 5.43 -1.83 -5.28
CA ILE A 12 3.96 -1.88 -5.22
C ILE A 12 3.57 -3.23 -4.64
N PHE A 13 2.92 -3.22 -3.48
CA PHE A 13 2.29 -4.41 -2.91
C PHE A 13 0.79 -4.30 -3.10
N ASN A 14 0.23 -5.17 -3.93
CA ASN A 14 -1.21 -5.31 -4.05
C ASN A 14 -1.71 -6.28 -2.98
N SER A 15 -2.45 -5.79 -1.99
CA SER A 15 -2.82 -6.62 -0.83
C SER A 15 -3.76 -7.77 -1.20
N ALA A 16 -4.45 -7.68 -2.34
CA ALA A 16 -5.40 -8.68 -2.80
C ALA A 16 -4.84 -9.67 -3.81
N TRP A 17 -3.58 -9.57 -4.22
CA TRP A 17 -2.96 -10.49 -5.19
C TRP A 17 -1.81 -11.30 -4.57
N ASP A 18 -1.68 -12.55 -5.00
CA ASP A 18 -0.48 -13.34 -4.74
C ASP A 18 0.67 -12.96 -5.70
N GLN A 19 1.85 -13.56 -5.49
CA GLN A 19 3.03 -13.37 -6.34
C GLN A 19 2.84 -13.72 -7.83
N ASN A 20 1.75 -14.44 -8.17
CA ASN A 20 1.40 -14.84 -9.52
C ASN A 20 0.23 -14.00 -10.09
N ALA A 21 -0.12 -12.89 -9.45
CA ALA A 21 -1.23 -12.01 -9.80
C ALA A 21 -2.63 -12.66 -9.71
N ASN A 22 -2.80 -13.70 -8.89
CA ASN A 22 -4.11 -14.26 -8.59
C ASN A 22 -4.77 -13.52 -7.43
N LYS A 23 -6.10 -13.33 -7.49
CA LYS A 23 -6.87 -12.80 -6.37
C LYS A 23 -6.81 -13.74 -5.17
N LEU A 24 -6.45 -13.20 -4.01
CA LEU A 24 -6.53 -13.87 -2.72
C LEU A 24 -7.99 -13.84 -2.22
N GLU A 25 -8.49 -14.96 -1.70
CA GLU A 25 -9.81 -15.02 -1.06
C GLU A 25 -9.84 -14.21 0.24
N ASN A 26 -8.71 -14.14 0.95
CA ASN A 26 -8.53 -13.38 2.16
C ASN A 26 -7.39 -12.40 1.97
N TYR A 27 -7.68 -11.10 2.12
CA TYR A 27 -6.68 -10.05 2.10
C TYR A 27 -6.97 -9.05 3.22
N TYR A 28 -5.93 -8.33 3.64
CA TYR A 28 -6.09 -7.25 4.60
C TYR A 28 -6.49 -5.96 3.87
N ASP A 29 -7.53 -5.30 4.36
CA ASP A 29 -7.89 -3.95 3.93
C ASP A 29 -6.74 -2.99 4.23
N ILE A 30 -6.41 -2.11 3.28
CA ILE A 30 -5.35 -1.12 3.41
C ILE A 30 -5.50 -0.26 4.68
N ARG A 31 -6.74 -0.02 5.14
CA ARG A 31 -7.02 0.73 6.38
C ARG A 31 -6.61 -0.05 7.63
N VAL A 32 -6.70 -1.39 7.61
CA VAL A 32 -6.20 -2.24 8.70
C VAL A 32 -4.68 -2.21 8.73
N ILE A 33 -4.05 -2.29 7.56
CA ILE A 33 -2.59 -2.20 7.44
C ILE A 33 -2.09 -0.83 7.92
N GLN A 34 -2.73 0.27 7.48
CA GLN A 34 -2.44 1.63 7.95
C GLN A 34 -2.44 1.72 9.49
N LYS A 35 -3.48 1.18 10.15
CA LYS A 35 -3.59 1.21 11.61
C LYS A 35 -2.45 0.44 12.28
N GLN A 36 -2.09 -0.73 11.74
CA GLN A 36 -0.97 -1.52 12.26
C GLN A 36 0.36 -0.76 12.13
N LEU A 37 0.59 -0.13 10.97
CA LEU A 37 1.81 0.65 10.73
C LEU A 37 1.94 1.82 11.71
N ILE A 38 0.86 2.58 11.92
CA ILE A 38 0.82 3.69 12.88
C ILE A 38 1.11 3.20 14.31
N ILE A 39 0.51 2.08 14.73
CA ILE A 39 0.78 1.46 16.04
C ILE A 39 2.24 1.02 16.17
N SER A 40 2.85 0.56 15.08
CA SER A 40 4.27 0.20 15.01
C SER A 40 5.21 1.41 14.93
N GLY A 41 4.68 2.64 14.98
CA GLY A 41 5.48 3.87 14.92
C GLY A 41 5.88 4.31 13.52
N LEU A 42 5.30 3.71 12.47
CA LEU A 42 5.50 4.11 11.08
C LEU A 42 4.29 4.91 10.59
N GLU A 43 4.47 6.21 10.37
CA GLU A 43 3.44 7.08 9.80
C GLU A 43 3.45 7.01 8.27
N PRO A 44 2.35 6.59 7.62
CA PRO A 44 2.26 6.64 6.17
C PRO A 44 2.28 8.08 5.65
N SER A 45 3.01 8.30 4.56
CA SER A 45 3.07 9.60 3.85
C SER A 45 1.72 9.97 3.23
N THR A 46 0.91 8.98 2.85
CA THR A 46 -0.48 9.17 2.44
C THR A 46 -1.39 8.29 3.28
N LYS A 47 -2.57 8.80 3.63
CA LYS A 47 -3.54 8.09 4.47
C LYS A 47 -4.79 7.73 3.68
N ALA A 48 -5.22 6.48 3.79
CA ALA A 48 -6.52 6.03 3.31
C ALA A 48 -7.63 6.54 4.24
N TYR A 49 -8.77 6.92 3.67
CA TYR A 49 -9.91 7.44 4.42
C TYR A 49 -10.61 6.31 5.20
N GLU A 50 -10.63 6.39 6.53
CA GLU A 50 -11.09 5.29 7.39
C GLU A 50 -12.58 4.95 7.24
N ASN A 51 -13.40 5.92 6.87
CA ASN A 51 -14.85 5.77 6.75
C ASN A 51 -15.30 5.50 5.30
N SER A 52 -14.42 4.94 4.47
CA SER A 52 -14.74 4.53 3.09
C SER A 52 -14.63 3.02 2.92
N THR A 53 -15.27 2.50 1.89
CA THR A 53 -15.19 1.10 1.47
C THR A 53 -14.66 1.01 0.04
N GLY A 54 -14.16 -0.15 -0.35
CA GLY A 54 -13.59 -0.37 -1.67
C GLY A 54 -12.13 0.08 -1.79
N PRO A 55 -11.67 0.41 -3.01
CA PRO A 55 -10.28 0.71 -3.32
C PRO A 55 -9.64 1.71 -2.37
N ALA A 56 -8.39 1.46 -2.01
CA ALA A 56 -7.61 2.29 -1.12
C ALA A 56 -6.13 2.09 -1.37
N SER A 57 -5.33 3.11 -1.07
CA SER A 57 -3.88 3.03 -1.18
C SER A 57 -3.21 3.90 -0.12
N ILE A 58 -2.02 3.50 0.32
CA ILE A 58 -1.14 4.27 1.19
C ILE A 58 0.30 4.18 0.68
N ILE A 59 1.08 5.23 0.93
CA ILE A 59 2.52 5.26 0.65
C ILE A 59 3.24 5.30 1.99
N ILE A 60 4.25 4.45 2.15
CA ILE A 60 5.23 4.51 3.23
C ILE A 60 6.63 4.72 2.66
N ILE A 61 7.53 5.24 3.48
CA ILE A 61 8.95 5.39 3.15
C ILE A 61 9.72 4.40 4.01
N ASP A 62 10.55 3.57 3.38
CA ASP A 62 11.45 2.67 4.11
C ASP A 62 12.68 3.43 4.67
N PRO A 63 13.51 2.80 5.52
CA PRO A 63 14.72 3.44 6.06
C PRO A 63 15.77 3.85 5.02
N ASP A 64 15.69 3.31 3.80
CA ASP A 64 16.58 3.62 2.68
C ASP A 64 16.00 4.72 1.76
N ASP A 65 14.93 5.40 2.22
CA ASP A 65 14.17 6.43 1.51
C ASP A 65 13.52 5.96 0.20
N ASN A 66 13.18 4.66 0.08
CA ASN A 66 12.40 4.15 -1.04
C ASN A 66 10.90 4.27 -0.74
N PRO A 67 10.10 4.80 -1.67
CA PRO A 67 8.65 4.80 -1.52
C PRO A 67 8.08 3.40 -1.77
N ILE A 68 7.21 2.96 -0.87
CA ILE A 68 6.45 1.71 -1.00
C ILE A 68 4.97 2.07 -1.08
N LEU A 69 4.34 1.72 -2.20
CA LEU A 69 2.90 1.85 -2.41
C LEU A 69 2.22 0.55 -1.99
N LEU A 70 1.39 0.63 -0.96
CA LEU A 70 0.46 -0.43 -0.57
C LEU A 70 -0.91 -0.11 -1.14
N ASP A 71 -1.48 -1.03 -1.89
CA ASP A 71 -2.58 -0.69 -2.75
C ASP A 71 -3.60 -1.84 -2.93
N TYR A 72 -4.86 -1.43 -3.09
CA TYR A 72 -5.99 -2.28 -3.44
C TYR A 72 -6.87 -1.54 -4.47
N HIS A 73 -6.94 -2.06 -5.69
CA HIS A 73 -7.61 -1.41 -6.84
C HIS A 73 -8.93 -2.07 -7.31
N ILE A 74 -9.40 -3.16 -6.68
CA ILE A 74 -10.48 -4.01 -7.22
C ILE A 74 -11.80 -3.81 -6.48
#